data_AF-A0A0S7XMX8-F1
#
_entry.id   AF-A0A0S7XMX8-F1
#
_cell.length_a   1.000
_cell.length_b   1.000
_cell.length_c   1.000
_cell.angle_alpha   90.00
_cell.angle_beta   90.00
_cell.angle_gamma   90.00
#
_symmetry.space_group_name_H-M   'P 1'
#
loop_
_entity.id
_entity.type
_entity.pdbx_description
1 polymer ?
#
loop_
_entity_poly.entity_id
_entity_poly.type
_entity_poly.pdbx_seq_one_letter_code
_entity_poly.pdbx_strand_id
1 'polypeptide(L)'
;MNWMSAPHKRADVARTILIIVAAAMVGLFLGNLIGKLSRPYRQLWRQRSELRELTAEVEAKRHEQQQLLREIAKINTQEGMIVEARRFGYLRPGERMLRYVKPEHWPRTERARPPASRLSRLKEKVHCVLDKRERSKGGQVPRTPLPD
;
A
#
# COMPACT_ATOMS: atom_id res chain seq x y z
N MET A 1 96.06 21.17 -7.14
CA MET A 1 95.27 21.91 -6.12
C MET A 1 93.94 22.29 -6.73
N ASN A 2 92.85 21.65 -6.33
CA ASN A 2 91.57 21.74 -7.03
C ASN A 2 90.42 21.68 -6.02
N TRP A 3 90.12 22.78 -5.32
CA TRP A 3 88.95 22.89 -4.44
C TRP A 3 88.51 24.35 -4.34
N MET A 4 87.77 24.82 -5.34
CA MET A 4 87.03 26.09 -5.21
C MET A 4 85.65 25.89 -5.82
N SER A 5 84.81 25.24 -5.02
CA SER A 5 83.41 24.92 -5.30
C SER A 5 82.56 26.19 -5.39
N ALA A 6 81.95 26.41 -6.56
CA ALA A 6 81.03 27.51 -6.85
C ALA A 6 79.71 27.39 -6.02
N PRO A 7 79.41 28.33 -5.11
CA PRO A 7 78.25 28.22 -4.21
C PRO A 7 76.90 28.63 -4.82
N HIS A 8 76.87 29.21 -6.03
CA HIS A 8 75.67 29.89 -6.55
C HIS A 8 74.61 28.91 -7.07
N LYS A 9 75.03 27.81 -7.71
CA LYS A 9 74.11 26.83 -8.32
C LYS A 9 73.23 26.10 -7.31
N ARG A 10 73.65 25.99 -6.05
CA ARG A 10 72.89 25.31 -4.99
C ARG A 10 71.72 26.15 -4.48
N ALA A 11 71.86 27.48 -4.48
CA ALA A 11 70.81 28.39 -4.02
C ALA A 11 69.63 28.44 -4.98
N ASP A 12 69.89 28.41 -6.29
CA ASP A 12 68.84 28.39 -7.30
C ASP A 12 68.07 27.07 -7.31
N VAL A 13 68.78 25.94 -7.20
CA VAL A 13 68.15 24.61 -7.10
C VAL A 13 67.28 24.51 -5.83
N ALA A 14 67.74 25.02 -4.69
CA ALA A 14 66.95 25.04 -3.46
C ALA A 14 65.67 25.87 -3.60
N ARG A 15 65.73 27.03 -4.28
CA ARG A 15 64.55 27.86 -4.57
C ARG A 15 63.55 27.14 -5.48
N THR A 16 64.03 26.47 -6.53
CA THR A 16 63.15 25.71 -7.44
C THR A 16 62.45 24.56 -6.70
N ILE A 17 63.18 23.81 -5.88
CA ILE A 17 62.61 22.73 -5.06
C ILE A 17 61.53 23.29 -4.11
N LEU A 18 61.81 24.42 -3.45
CA LEU A 18 60.86 25.04 -2.51
C LEU A 18 59.56 25.48 -3.21
N ILE A 19 59.65 26.04 -4.43
CA ILE A 19 58.47 26.41 -5.23
C ILE A 19 57.66 25.17 -5.61
N ILE A 20 58.30 24.09 -6.05
CA ILE A 20 57.60 22.85 -6.43
C ILE A 20 56.87 22.26 -5.21
N VAL A 21 57.54 22.21 -4.06
CA VAL A 21 56.94 21.70 -2.81
C VAL A 21 55.78 22.59 -2.37
N ALA A 22 55.94 23.92 -2.43
CA ALA A 22 54.87 24.86 -2.11
C ALA A 22 53.66 24.69 -3.05
N ALA A 23 53.89 24.56 -4.36
CA ALA A 23 52.85 24.33 -5.34
C ALA A 23 52.12 22.99 -5.12
N ALA A 24 52.86 21.93 -4.79
CA ALA A 24 52.28 20.62 -4.46
C ALA A 24 51.40 20.69 -3.19
N MET A 25 51.87 21.37 -2.14
CA MET A 25 51.09 21.57 -0.91
C MET A 25 49.82 22.37 -1.18
N VAL A 26 49.90 23.45 -1.97
CA VAL A 26 48.74 24.26 -2.34
C VAL A 26 47.75 23.44 -3.17
N GLY A 27 48.23 22.65 -4.14
CA GLY A 27 47.38 21.77 -4.95
C GLY A 27 46.64 20.72 -4.11
N LEU A 28 47.34 20.07 -3.18
CA LEU A 28 46.72 19.11 -2.25
C LEU A 28 45.71 19.79 -1.33
N PHE A 29 46.02 20.99 -0.84
CA PHE A 29 45.12 21.75 0.02
C PHE A 29 43.83 22.14 -0.71
N LEU A 30 43.95 22.69 -1.92
CA LEU A 30 42.81 23.03 -2.78
C LEU A 30 41.96 21.80 -3.14
N GLY A 31 42.59 20.69 -3.53
CA GLY A 31 41.88 19.45 -3.83
C GLY A 31 41.10 18.92 -2.64
N ASN A 32 41.70 18.93 -1.44
CA ASN A 32 41.03 18.53 -0.20
C ASN A 32 39.87 19.47 0.16
N LEU A 33 40.05 20.79 -0.01
CA LEU A 33 39.02 21.78 0.27
C LEU A 33 37.79 21.57 -0.63
N ILE A 34 38.01 21.41 -1.95
CA ILE A 34 36.95 21.15 -2.93
C ILE A 34 36.22 19.84 -2.62
N GLY A 35 36.98 18.79 -2.28
CA GLY A 35 36.42 17.50 -1.87
C GLY A 35 35.47 17.64 -0.68
N LYS A 36 35.87 18.39 0.35
CA LYS A 36 35.04 18.63 1.54
C LYS A 36 33.81 19.50 1.26
N LEU A 37 33.93 20.51 0.41
CA LEU A 37 32.82 21.41 0.02
C LEU A 37 31.79 20.72 -0.89
N SER A 38 32.18 19.69 -1.65
CA SER A 38 31.25 18.97 -2.53
C SER A 38 30.18 18.16 -1.79
N ARG A 39 30.50 17.65 -0.57
CA ARG A 39 29.58 16.85 0.25
C ARG A 39 28.35 17.62 0.75
N PRO A 40 28.48 18.77 1.44
CA PRO A 40 27.32 19.52 1.92
C PRO A 40 26.46 20.02 0.76
N TYR A 41 27.06 20.35 -0.39
CA TYR A 41 26.31 20.75 -1.57
C TYR A 41 25.38 19.64 -2.06
N ARG A 42 25.87 18.40 -2.20
CA ARG A 42 25.02 17.25 -2.57
C ARG A 42 23.90 16.99 -1.56
N GLN A 43 24.19 17.16 -0.27
CA GLN A 43 23.20 16.94 0.78
C GLN A 43 22.09 18.01 0.75
N LEU A 44 22.45 19.28 0.55
CA LEU A 44 21.49 20.37 0.37
C LEU A 44 20.58 20.16 -0.85
N TRP A 45 21.13 19.64 -1.95
CA TRP A 45 20.34 19.32 -3.14
C TRP A 45 19.32 18.21 -2.89
N ARG A 46 19.71 17.13 -2.20
CA ARG A 46 18.79 16.05 -1.81
C ARG A 46 17.70 16.53 -0.86
N GLN A 47 18.06 17.33 0.14
CA GLN A 47 17.09 17.91 1.06
C GLN A 47 16.08 18.81 0.33
N ARG A 48 16.51 19.56 -0.69
CA ARG A 48 15.60 20.37 -1.51
C ARG A 48 14.62 19.53 -2.33
N SER A 49 15.04 18.39 -2.89
CA SER A 49 14.11 17.51 -3.60
C SER A 49 13.13 16.85 -2.64
N GLU A 50 13.60 16.34 -1.50
CA GLU A 50 12.75 15.74 -0.47
C GLU A 50 11.73 16.75 0.06
N LEU A 51 12.15 17.99 0.35
CA LEU A 51 11.22 19.04 0.77
C LEU A 51 10.16 19.35 -0.28
N ARG A 52 10.53 19.35 -1.58
CA ARG A 52 9.57 19.59 -2.66
C ARG A 52 8.54 18.46 -2.77
N GLU A 53 9.00 17.21 -2.68
CA GLU A 53 8.12 16.04 -2.69
C GLU A 53 7.17 16.07 -1.50
N LEU A 54 7.68 16.29 -0.28
CA LEU A 54 6.86 16.40 0.92
C LEU A 54 5.85 17.56 0.83
N THR A 55 6.25 18.72 0.29
CA THR A 55 5.31 19.83 0.11
C THR A 55 4.20 19.49 -0.88
N ALA A 56 4.53 18.81 -1.98
CA ALA A 56 3.55 18.39 -2.96
C ALA A 56 2.57 17.34 -2.38
N GLU A 57 3.07 16.40 -1.58
CA GLU A 57 2.22 15.44 -0.87
C GLU A 57 1.28 16.12 0.14
N VAL A 58 1.78 17.08 0.92
CA VAL A 58 0.96 17.84 1.88
C VAL A 58 -0.13 18.63 1.15
N GLU A 59 0.20 19.27 0.03
CA GLU A 59 -0.77 19.99 -0.79
C GLU A 59 -1.83 19.06 -1.38
N ALA A 60 -1.42 17.91 -1.93
CA ALA A 60 -2.34 16.89 -2.43
C ALA A 60 -3.30 16.41 -1.32
N LYS A 61 -2.77 16.09 -0.14
CA LYS A 61 -3.57 15.67 1.02
C LYS A 61 -4.53 16.74 1.50
N ARG A 62 -4.12 18.01 1.49
CA ARG A 62 -5.01 19.13 1.82
C ARG A 62 -6.13 19.29 0.80
N HIS A 63 -5.85 19.10 -0.48
CA HIS A 63 -6.87 19.10 -1.53
C HIS A 63 -7.87 17.95 -1.35
N GLU A 64 -7.40 16.73 -1.09
CA GLU A 64 -8.26 15.58 -0.76
C GLU A 64 -9.15 15.87 0.45
N GLN A 65 -8.55 16.40 1.54
CA GLN A 65 -9.29 16.76 2.74
C GLN A 65 -10.38 17.80 2.45
N GLN A 66 -10.08 18.83 1.67
CA GLN A 66 -11.06 19.84 1.29
C GLN A 66 -12.19 19.27 0.43
N GLN A 67 -11.89 18.35 -0.48
CA GLN A 67 -12.90 17.67 -1.29
C GLN A 67 -13.83 16.83 -0.42
N LEU A 68 -13.27 16.00 0.47
CA LEU A 68 -14.04 15.19 1.41
C LEU A 68 -14.92 16.05 2.32
N LEU A 69 -14.40 17.17 2.83
CA LEU A 69 -15.19 18.10 3.65
C LEU A 69 -16.38 18.69 2.87
N ARG A 70 -16.21 18.98 1.58
CA ARG A 70 -17.32 19.43 0.71
C ARG A 70 -18.34 18.33 0.49
N GLU A 71 -17.90 17.09 0.30
CA GLU A 71 -18.79 15.93 0.17
C GLU A 71 -19.59 15.68 1.43
N ILE A 72 -18.93 15.70 2.60
CA ILE A 72 -19.59 15.58 3.90
C ILE A 72 -20.61 16.71 4.08
N ALA A 73 -20.24 17.95 3.77
CA ALA A 73 -21.15 19.09 3.85
C ALA A 73 -22.38 18.90 2.95
N LYS A 74 -22.20 18.36 1.74
CA LYS A 74 -23.30 18.04 0.81
C LYS A 74 -24.21 16.94 1.36
N ILE A 75 -23.65 15.87 1.90
CA ILE A 75 -24.41 14.74 2.46
C ILE A 75 -25.16 15.16 3.73
N ASN A 76 -24.58 16.03 4.57
CA ASN A 76 -25.22 16.51 5.79
C ASN A 76 -26.40 17.46 5.56
N THR A 77 -26.67 17.88 4.32
CA THR A 77 -27.92 18.57 4.01
C THR A 77 -29.11 17.60 4.10
N GLN A 78 -30.30 18.11 4.40
CA GLN A 78 -31.50 17.28 4.48
C GLN A 78 -31.78 16.55 3.16
N GLU A 79 -31.56 17.21 2.03
CA GLU A 79 -31.66 16.63 0.69
C GLU A 79 -30.59 15.56 0.45
N GLY A 80 -29.33 15.83 0.84
CA GLY A 80 -28.22 14.88 0.74
C GLY A 80 -28.47 13.60 1.54
N MET A 81 -28.96 13.72 2.77
CA MET A 81 -29.33 12.57 3.60
C MET A 81 -30.44 11.74 2.96
N ILE A 82 -31.45 12.35 2.34
CA ILE A 82 -32.52 11.63 1.66
C ILE A 82 -31.98 10.86 0.45
N VAL A 83 -31.09 11.48 -0.33
CA VAL A 83 -30.46 10.83 -1.49
C VAL A 83 -29.61 9.64 -1.06
N GLU A 84 -28.81 9.79 0.00
CA GLU A 84 -27.94 8.72 0.48
C GLU A 84 -28.75 7.60 1.16
N ALA A 85 -29.78 7.95 1.95
CA ALA A 85 -30.72 6.99 2.52
C ALA A 85 -31.40 6.16 1.41
N ARG A 86 -31.82 6.79 0.30
CA ARG A 86 -32.40 6.10 -0.86
C ARG A 86 -31.40 5.19 -1.57
N ARG A 87 -30.11 5.55 -1.64
CA ARG A 87 -29.05 4.65 -2.16
C ARG A 87 -28.91 3.37 -1.33
N PHE A 88 -29.06 3.48 -0.02
CA PHE A 88 -29.08 2.32 0.88
C PHE A 88 -30.42 1.57 0.91
N GLY A 89 -31.42 2.00 0.12
CA GLY A 89 -32.72 1.33 0.02
C GLY A 89 -33.74 1.75 1.09
N TYR A 90 -33.44 2.78 1.88
CA TYR A 90 -34.44 3.37 2.78
C TYR A 90 -35.43 4.23 1.97
N LEU A 91 -36.71 4.05 2.27
CA LEU A 91 -37.82 4.74 1.62
C LEU A 91 -38.62 5.49 2.67
N ARG A 92 -39.28 6.59 2.27
CA ARG A 92 -40.27 7.22 3.16
C ARG A 92 -41.50 6.32 3.31
N PRO A 93 -42.21 6.39 4.45
CA PRO A 93 -43.49 5.70 4.60
C PRO A 93 -44.43 6.05 3.44
N GLY A 94 -44.90 5.02 2.71
CA GLY A 94 -45.78 5.17 1.55
C GLY A 94 -45.09 5.21 0.17
N GLU A 95 -43.76 5.33 0.11
CA GLU A 95 -43.00 5.19 -1.15
C GLU A 95 -42.79 3.69 -1.50
N ARG A 96 -42.78 3.36 -2.79
CA ARG A 96 -42.48 2.01 -3.30
C ARG A 96 -41.22 2.04 -4.17
N MET A 97 -40.26 1.15 -3.92
CA MET A 97 -39.07 1.01 -4.76
C MET A 97 -39.32 0.02 -5.88
N LEU A 98 -39.18 0.46 -7.12
CA LEU A 98 -39.19 -0.40 -8.29
C LEU A 98 -37.76 -0.87 -8.56
N ARG A 99 -37.48 -2.15 -8.29
CA ARG A 99 -36.20 -2.77 -8.64
C ARG A 99 -36.33 -3.47 -9.99
N TYR A 100 -35.59 -3.01 -10.98
CA TYR A 100 -35.43 -3.74 -12.23
C TYR A 100 -34.58 -4.99 -11.98
N VAL A 101 -35.22 -6.16 -12.02
CA VAL A 101 -34.53 -7.46 -11.95
C VAL A 101 -34.40 -7.95 -13.39
N LYS A 102 -33.15 -8.21 -13.84
CA LYS A 102 -32.92 -8.85 -15.14
C LYS A 102 -33.70 -10.18 -15.19
N PRO A 103 -34.33 -10.52 -16.33
CA PRO A 103 -35.22 -11.68 -16.42
C PRO A 103 -34.54 -13.01 -16.05
N GLU A 104 -33.21 -13.13 -16.23
CA GLU A 104 -32.43 -14.30 -15.80
C GLU A 104 -32.43 -14.54 -14.28
N HIS A 105 -32.68 -13.50 -13.48
CA HIS A 105 -32.62 -13.53 -12.02
C HIS A 105 -34.01 -13.40 -11.38
N TRP A 106 -35.08 -13.53 -12.17
CA TRP A 106 -36.41 -13.69 -11.59
C TRP A 106 -36.31 -14.83 -10.59
N PRO A 107 -36.65 -14.64 -9.30
CA PRO A 107 -36.73 -15.76 -8.40
C PRO A 107 -37.74 -16.66 -9.05
N ARG A 108 -37.29 -17.77 -9.63
CA ARG A 108 -38.17 -18.81 -10.14
C ARG A 108 -38.89 -19.22 -8.87
N THR A 109 -40.05 -18.61 -8.62
CA THR A 109 -40.95 -18.93 -7.53
C THR A 109 -40.99 -20.42 -7.61
N GLU A 110 -40.33 -21.06 -6.66
CA GLU A 110 -40.03 -22.47 -6.69
C GLU A 110 -41.42 -23.07 -6.71
N ARG A 111 -41.91 -23.41 -7.92
CA ARG A 111 -43.33 -23.69 -8.15
C ARG A 111 -43.67 -24.69 -7.08
N ALA A 112 -44.51 -24.27 -6.13
CA ALA A 112 -44.69 -24.93 -4.84
C ALA A 112 -44.44 -26.41 -5.04
N ARG A 113 -43.25 -26.92 -4.65
CA ARG A 113 -42.94 -28.33 -4.87
C ARG A 113 -44.13 -29.05 -4.29
N PRO A 114 -44.92 -29.81 -5.08
CA PRO A 114 -46.09 -30.45 -4.54
C PRO A 114 -45.64 -31.19 -3.29
N PRO A 115 -46.30 -30.99 -2.14
CA PRO A 115 -45.83 -31.54 -0.88
C PRO A 115 -45.53 -33.00 -1.11
N ALA A 116 -44.32 -33.44 -0.74
CA ALA A 116 -43.81 -34.77 -1.04
C ALA A 116 -44.94 -35.79 -0.88
N SER A 117 -45.30 -36.45 -1.99
CA SER A 117 -46.38 -37.43 -1.99
C SER A 117 -46.14 -38.44 -0.87
N ARG A 118 -47.21 -39.03 -0.32
CA ARG A 118 -47.08 -40.03 0.76
C ARG A 118 -46.04 -41.11 0.44
N LEU A 119 -45.88 -41.44 -0.86
CA LEU A 119 -44.90 -42.40 -1.37
C LEU A 119 -43.45 -41.93 -1.20
N SER A 120 -43.14 -40.65 -1.43
CA SER A 120 -41.78 -40.14 -1.20
C SER A 120 -41.44 -40.07 0.28
N ARG A 121 -42.40 -39.75 1.15
CA ARG A 121 -42.21 -39.84 2.62
C ARG A 121 -41.98 -41.27 3.11
N LEU A 122 -42.63 -42.25 2.48
CA LEU A 122 -42.43 -43.66 2.78
C LEU A 122 -41.05 -44.15 2.35
N LYS A 123 -40.59 -43.79 1.14
CA LYS A 123 -39.23 -44.13 0.68
C LYS A 123 -38.16 -43.56 1.60
N GLU A 124 -38.32 -42.31 2.05
CA GLU A 124 -37.39 -41.66 2.97
C GLU A 124 -37.35 -42.36 4.34
N LYS A 125 -38.52 -42.74 4.89
CA LYS A 125 -38.59 -43.55 6.12
C LYS A 125 -37.92 -44.91 5.98
N VAL A 126 -38.14 -45.61 4.87
CA VAL A 126 -37.52 -46.93 4.63
C VAL A 126 -36.00 -46.81 4.53
N HIS A 127 -35.49 -45.79 3.83
CA HIS A 127 -34.05 -45.56 3.73
C HIS A 127 -33.42 -45.25 5.09
N CYS A 128 -34.10 -44.46 5.93
CA CYS A 128 -33.64 -44.13 7.29
C CYS A 128 -33.61 -45.36 8.21
N VAL A 129 -34.57 -46.28 8.08
CA VAL A 129 -34.61 -47.53 8.88
C VAL A 129 -33.52 -48.51 8.44
N LEU A 130 -33.22 -48.59 7.13
CA LEU A 130 -32.15 -49.45 6.62
C LEU A 130 -30.76 -48.97 7.04
N ASP A 131 -30.48 -47.67 6.92
CA ASP A 131 -29.20 -47.08 7.35
C ASP A 131 -28.95 -47.26 8.87
N LYS A 132 -30.01 -47.13 9.69
CA LYS A 132 -29.91 -47.35 11.14
C LYS A 132 -29.59 -48.81 11.51
N ARG A 133 -29.98 -49.77 10.67
CA ARG A 133 -29.68 -51.20 10.88
C ARG A 133 -28.24 -51.54 10.51
N GLU A 134 -27.65 -50.86 9.53
CA GLU A 134 -26.25 -51.04 9.16
C GLU A 134 -25.30 -50.42 10.20
N ARG A 135 -25.62 -49.23 10.73
CA ARG A 135 -24.84 -48.62 11.84
C ARG A 135 -24.88 -49.42 13.15
N SER A 136 -25.93 -50.22 13.36
CA SER A 136 -26.00 -51.13 14.52
C SER A 136 -25.10 -52.36 14.38
N LYS A 137 -24.60 -52.68 13.18
CA LYS A 137 -23.73 -53.84 12.91
C LYS A 137 -22.27 -53.47 12.66
N GLY A 138 -21.99 -52.22 12.28
CA GLY A 138 -20.63 -51.71 12.07
C GLY A 138 -20.00 -51.16 13.35
N GLY A 139 -18.92 -51.79 13.80
CA GLY A 139 -18.17 -51.44 14.99
C GLY A 139 -17.62 -50.01 15.03
N GLN A 140 -17.22 -49.62 16.24
CA GLN A 140 -16.59 -48.35 16.60
C GLN A 140 -15.57 -47.88 15.56
N VAL A 141 -15.83 -46.73 14.94
CA VAL A 141 -14.81 -45.99 14.18
C VAL A 141 -13.96 -45.21 15.20
N PRO A 142 -12.64 -45.40 15.22
CA PRO A 142 -11.76 -44.68 16.15
C PRO A 142 -11.76 -43.18 15.83
N ARG A 143 -11.96 -42.36 16.86
CA ARG A 143 -11.84 -40.90 16.78
C ARG A 143 -10.36 -40.54 16.65
N THR A 144 -9.95 -40.04 15.49
CA THR A 144 -8.67 -39.36 15.33
C THR A 144 -8.72 -38.01 16.06
N PRO A 145 -7.72 -37.68 16.89
CA PRO A 145 -7.62 -36.36 17.51
C PRO A 145 -7.23 -35.29 16.48
N LEU A 146 -7.81 -34.09 16.62
CA LEU A 146 -7.45 -32.89 15.85
C LEU A 146 -5.99 -32.48 16.14
N PRO A 147 -5.22 -32.01 15.15
CA PRO A 147 -3.95 -31.36 15.39
C PRO A 147 -4.16 -29.94 15.94
N ASP A 148 -3.31 -29.55 16.90
CA ASP A 148 -3.21 -28.23 17.52
C ASP A 148 -2.78 -27.12 16.54
#